data_AF-W7SL10-F1
#
_entry.id   AF-W7SL10-F1
#
_cell.length_a   1.000
_cell.length_b   1.000
_cell.length_c   1.000
_cell.angle_alpha   90.00
_cell.angle_beta   90.00
_cell.angle_gamma   90.00
#
_symmetry.space_group_name_H-M   'P 1'
#
loop_
_entity.id
_entity.type
_entity.pdbx_description
1 polymer ?
#
loop_
_entity_poly.entity_id
_entity_poly.type
_entity_poly.pdbx_seq_one_letter_code
_entity_poly.pdbx_strand_id
1 'polypeptide(L)'
;MRHYEVMVILDPSLDERTVAPTLDTFLNVIRTSGGNVEKVDVWGKRRLSYEINKQPEGIYALLDVSAEPAAVKELDRQLSL
;
A
#
# COMPACT_ATOMS: atom_id res chain seq x y z
N MET A 1 -15.35 5.41 -12.12
CA MET A 1 -14.40 5.06 -11.04
C MET A 1 -14.94 3.89 -10.26
N ARG A 2 -14.05 3.00 -9.83
CA ARG A 2 -14.41 1.85 -8.99
C ARG A 2 -13.68 1.99 -7.66
N HIS A 3 -14.32 1.52 -6.60
CA HIS A 3 -13.71 1.42 -5.29
C HIS A 3 -12.82 0.17 -5.26
N TYR A 4 -11.61 0.33 -4.76
CA TYR A 4 -10.62 -0.71 -4.59
C TYR A 4 -10.04 -0.62 -3.19
N GLU A 5 -9.86 -1.80 -2.60
CA GLU A 5 -9.15 -1.98 -1.34
C GLU A 5 -7.83 -2.66 -1.66
N VAL A 6 -6.72 -2.01 -1.30
CA VAL A 6 -5.36 -2.50 -1.55
C VAL A 6 -4.68 -2.74 -0.22
N MET A 7 -4.33 -4.00 0.02
CA MET A 7 -3.56 -4.43 1.20
C MET A 7 -2.10 -4.60 0.80
N VAL A 8 -1.21 -3.88 1.47
CA VAL A 8 0.24 -3.96 1.24
C VAL A 8 0.91 -4.48 2.50
N ILE A 9 1.85 -5.41 2.31
CA ILE A 9 2.75 -5.88 3.36
C ILE A 9 4.13 -5.33 3.07
N LEU A 10 4.66 -4.56 4.02
CA LEU A 10 5.99 -3.95 3.94
C LEU A 10 6.96 -4.71 4.84
N ASP A 11 8.25 -4.55 4.54
CA ASP A 11 9.33 -5.18 5.29
C ASP A 11 9.29 -4.74 6.77
N PRO A 12 9.36 -5.69 7.73
CA PRO A 12 9.33 -5.44 9.17
C PRO A 12 10.55 -4.67 9.71
N SER A 13 11.61 -4.50 8.92
CA SER A 13 12.79 -3.71 9.26
C SER A 13 12.63 -2.22 8.98
N LEU A 14 11.60 -1.84 8.21
CA LEU A 14 11.27 -0.44 7.96
C LEU A 14 10.69 0.21 9.22
N ASP A 15 11.01 1.48 9.44
CA ASP A 15 10.41 2.28 10.50
C ASP A 15 8.97 2.62 10.12
N GLU A 16 8.01 2.39 11.01
CA GLU A 16 6.60 2.76 10.79
C GLU A 16 6.44 4.25 10.45
N ARG A 17 7.37 5.10 10.90
CA ARG A 17 7.39 6.54 10.56
C ARG A 17 7.73 6.82 9.10
N THR A 18 8.49 5.96 8.44
CA THR A 18 8.85 6.11 7.02
C THR A 18 7.83 5.44 6.09
N VAL A 19 6.99 4.55 6.62
CA VAL A 19 5.93 3.87 5.86
C VAL A 19 4.90 4.86 5.31
N ALA A 20 4.35 5.73 6.16
CA ALA A 20 3.33 6.70 5.75
C ALA A 20 3.79 7.63 4.59
N PRO A 21 4.94 8.33 4.66
CA PRO A 21 5.39 9.20 3.57
C PRO A 21 5.75 8.43 2.28
N THR A 22 6.23 7.19 2.42
CA THR A 22 6.52 6.33 1.27
C THR A 22 5.23 5.95 0.55
N LEU A 23 4.21 5.53 1.30
CA LEU A 23 2.87 5.24 0.75
C LEU A 23 2.24 6.47 0.10
N ASP A 24 2.36 7.64 0.72
CA ASP A 24 1.85 8.90 0.15
C ASP A 24 2.46 9.22 -1.23
N THR A 25 3.73 8.84 -1.44
CA THR A 25 4.41 9.00 -2.73
C THR A 25 3.76 8.13 -3.82
N PHE A 26 3.43 6.88 -3.49
CA PHE A 26 2.70 5.98 -4.41
C PHE A 26 1.26 6.44 -4.64
N LEU A 27 0.60 6.96 -3.62
CA LEU A 27 -0.76 7.48 -3.70
C LEU A 27 -0.87 8.73 -4.59
N ASN A 28 0.20 9.50 -4.74
CA ASN A 28 0.23 10.62 -5.67
C ASN A 28 0.03 10.20 -7.12
N VAL A 29 0.40 8.97 -7.51
CA VAL A 29 0.12 8.44 -8.85
C VAL A 29 -1.38 8.35 -9.08
N ILE A 30 -2.12 7.80 -8.10
CA ILE A 30 -3.58 7.69 -8.14
C ILE A 30 -4.21 9.09 -8.21
N ARG A 31 -3.75 10.02 -7.37
CA ARG A 31 -4.23 11.41 -7.35
C ARG A 31 -3.98 12.11 -8.70
N THR A 32 -2.82 11.89 -9.32
CA THR A 32 -2.45 12.49 -10.62
C THR A 32 -3.26 11.89 -11.78
N SER A 33 -3.61 10.60 -11.69
CA SER A 33 -4.49 9.93 -12.66
C SER A 33 -5.99 10.24 -12.48
N GLY A 34 -6.35 11.17 -11.58
CA GLY A 34 -7.75 11.56 -11.34
C GLY A 34 -8.53 10.61 -10.44
N GLY A 35 -7.84 9.69 -9.75
CA GLY A 35 -8.43 8.87 -8.69
C GLY A 35 -8.41 9.58 -7.33
N ASN A 36 -9.27 9.14 -6.42
CA ASN A 36 -9.35 9.61 -5.06
C ASN A 36 -8.79 8.57 -4.08
N VAL A 37 -8.12 9.03 -3.04
CA VAL A 37 -7.67 8.19 -1.93
C VAL A 37 -8.57 8.52 -0.76
N GLU A 38 -9.42 7.57 -0.37
CA GLU A 38 -10.42 7.78 0.67
C GLU A 38 -9.81 7.61 2.05
N LYS A 39 -9.00 6.57 2.24
CA LYS A 39 -8.40 6.26 3.53
C LYS A 39 -7.07 5.53 3.38
N VAL A 40 -6.16 5.82 4.30
CA VAL A 40 -4.89 5.11 4.48
C VAL A 40 -4.84 4.70 5.94
N ASP A 41 -4.77 3.39 6.20
CA ASP A 41 -4.76 2.83 7.55
C ASP A 41 -3.54 1.92 7.71
N VAL A 42 -2.57 2.34 8.52
CA VAL A 42 -1.35 1.58 8.78
C VAL A 42 -1.52 0.84 10.10
N TRP A 43 -1.56 -0.50 10.01
CA TRP A 43 -1.80 -1.39 11.14
C TRP A 43 -0.54 -1.75 11.92
N GLY A 44 0.62 -1.24 11.47
CA GLY A 44 1.92 -1.48 12.09
C GLY A 44 2.42 -2.91 11.89
N LYS A 45 3.42 -3.28 12.68
CA LYS A 45 4.04 -4.61 12.63
C LYS A 45 3.13 -5.70 13.17
N ARG A 46 2.90 -6.76 12.39
CA ARG A 46 2.15 -7.95 12.80
C ARG A 46 2.85 -9.23 12.37
N ARG A 47 2.63 -10.31 13.13
CA ARG A 47 3.12 -11.64 12.82
C ARG A 47 2.31 -12.26 11.68
N LEU A 48 3.00 -12.75 10.66
CA LEU A 48 2.41 -13.43 9.51
C LEU A 48 2.09 -14.89 9.87
N SER A 49 1.06 -15.46 9.23
CA SER A 49 0.70 -16.88 9.41
C SER A 49 1.76 -17.85 8.88
N TYR A 50 2.59 -17.39 7.95
CA TYR A 50 3.73 -18.09 7.38
C TYR A 50 4.82 -17.09 7.01
N GLU A 51 6.05 -17.56 6.88
CA GLU A 51 7.17 -16.71 6.53
C GLU A 51 7.12 -16.31 5.05
N ILE A 52 7.20 -15.00 4.78
CA ILE A 52 7.40 -14.45 3.44
C ILE A 52 8.83 -13.95 3.39
N ASN A 53 9.62 -14.36 2.39
CA ASN A 53 11.04 -13.98 2.29
C ASN A 53 11.86 -14.22 3.57
N LYS A 54 11.58 -15.32 4.29
CA LYS A 54 12.21 -15.68 5.59
C LYS A 54 11.94 -14.67 6.72
N GLN A 55 10.89 -13.88 6.59
CA GLN A 55 10.44 -12.94 7.62
C GLN A 55 9.11 -13.43 8.21
N PRO A 56 9.03 -13.66 9.53
CA PRO A 56 7.79 -14.09 10.19
C PRO A 56 6.87 -12.91 10.54
N GLU A 57 7.29 -11.68 10.28
CA GLU A 57 6.57 -10.43 10.60
C GLU A 57 6.55 -9.52 9.38
N GLY A 58 5.54 -8.66 9.28
CA GLY A 58 5.44 -7.64 8.25
C GLY A 58 4.60 -6.46 8.75
N ILE A 59 4.79 -5.29 8.13
CA ILE A 59 3.98 -4.10 8.44
C ILE A 59 2.80 -4.08 7.48
N TYR A 60 1.59 -4.03 8.04
CA TYR A 60 0.36 -3.99 7.23
C TYR A 60 -0.07 -2.56 6.98
N ALA A 61 -0.40 -2.26 5.73
CA ALA A 61 -1.05 -1.02 5.33
C ALA A 61 -2.27 -1.31 4.45
N LEU A 62 -3.41 -0.74 4.83
CA LEU A 62 -4.65 -0.80 4.09
C LEU A 62 -4.91 0.54 3.40
N LEU A 63 -5.23 0.48 2.11
CA LEU A 63 -5.46 1.64 1.27
C LEU A 63 -6.85 1.52 0.64
N ASP A 64 -7.73 2.46 0.95
CA ASP A 64 -9.02 2.60 0.30
C ASP A 64 -8.90 3.65 -0.79
N VAL A 65 -9.06 3.22 -2.04
CA VAL A 65 -8.86 4.07 -3.21
C VAL A 65 -10.01 3.94 -4.20
N SER A 66 -10.49 5.07 -4.71
CA SER A 66 -11.48 5.12 -5.77
C SER A 66 -10.80 5.61 -7.04
N ALA A 67 -10.54 4.72 -7.99
CA ALA A 67 -9.72 5.04 -9.15
C ALA A 67 -10.25 4.41 -10.43
N GLU A 68 -9.67 4.80 -11.56
CA GLU A 68 -9.85 4.09 -12.82
C GLU A 68 -8.98 2.82 -12.86
N PRO A 69 -9.42 1.76 -13.57
CA PRO A 69 -8.66 0.51 -13.66
C PRO A 69 -7.21 0.68 -14.16
N ALA A 70 -6.96 1.68 -15.02
CA ALA A 70 -5.63 1.98 -15.52
C ALA A 70 -4.68 2.50 -14.42
N ALA A 71 -5.19 3.35 -13.52
CA ALA A 71 -4.41 3.91 -12.42
C ALA A 71 -4.04 2.84 -11.38
N VAL A 72 -4.96 1.92 -11.07
CA VAL A 72 -4.69 0.80 -10.17
C VAL A 72 -3.64 -0.15 -10.75
N LYS A 73 -3.67 -0.39 -12.07
CA LYS A 73 -2.67 -1.21 -12.73
C LYS A 73 -1.28 -0.58 -12.69
N GLU A 74 -1.20 0.74 -12.81
CA GLU A 74 0.08 1.46 -12.67
C GLU A 74 0.58 1.46 -11.23
N LEU A 75 -0.31 1.59 -10.24
CA LEU A 75 0.03 1.46 -8.82
C LEU A 75 0.63 0.07 -8.52
N ASP A 76 -0.01 -1.01 -8.99
CA ASP A 76 0.47 -2.38 -8.82
C ASP A 76 1.86 -2.57 -9.47
N ARG A 77 2.08 -1.98 -10.64
CA ARG A 77 3.38 -1.97 -11.31
C ARG A 77 4.46 -1.27 -10.49
N GLN A 78 4.13 -0.20 -9.78
CA GLN A 78 5.09 0.53 -8.95
C GLN A 78 5.37 -0.14 -7.61
N LEU A 79 4.38 -0.83 -7.03
CA LEU A 79 4.52 -1.55 -5.77
C LEU A 79 5.28 -2.88 -5.90
N SER A 80 5.32 -3.46 -7.12
CA SER A 80 6.00 -4.73 -7.42
C SER A 80 7.45 -4.57 -7.90
N LEU A 81 7.93 -3.33 -8.07
CA LEU A 81 9.31 -2.99 -8.43
C LEU A 81 10.21 -2.90 -7.20
#